data_AF-A0A4R0UH77-F1
#
_entry.id   AF-A0A4R0UH77-F1
#
_cell.length_a   1.000
_cell.length_b   1.000
_cell.length_c   1.000
_cell.angle_alpha   90.00
_cell.angle_beta   90.00
_cell.angle_gamma   90.00
#
_symmetry.space_group_name_H-M   'P 1'
#
loop_
_entity.id
_entity.type
_entity.pdbx_description
1 polymer ?
#
loop_
_entity_poly.entity_id
_entity_poly.type
_entity_poly.pdbx_seq_one_letter_code
_entity_poly.pdbx_strand_id
1 'polypeptide(L)'
;MERVRLVDWLKSERDQHVGGGLYYNSQILFAYNSNHMEGSTLSPEQTAQLFNTGALLPDNINDEIRADDVAETTNHFNAFNWVLDHVDDPVNKSLVCSLHGILKRGTSQEFDANRNVGGYKMIETYAPNRIRYSYVDQWNQAGILRHLNHHPTSHARNRQDQPQYAERYQWAKHATFCP
;
A
#
# COMPACT_ATOMS: atom_id res chain seq x y z
N MET A 1 -14.13 28.65 12.87
CA MET A 1 -14.29 27.56 11.88
C MET A 1 -14.26 26.26 12.67
N GLU A 2 -15.26 25.40 12.48
CA GLU A 2 -15.34 24.11 13.18
C GLU A 2 -14.23 23.16 12.70
N ARG A 3 -13.66 22.34 13.58
CA ARG A 3 -12.64 21.37 13.20
C ARG A 3 -13.33 20.14 12.60
N VAL A 4 -12.95 19.79 11.38
CA VAL A 4 -13.41 18.56 10.69
C VAL A 4 -12.31 17.50 10.78
N ARG A 5 -12.66 16.22 11.01
CA ARG A 5 -11.68 15.14 10.92
C ARG A 5 -11.21 15.04 9.47
N LEU A 6 -9.90 14.84 9.26
CA LEU A 6 -9.34 14.74 7.90
C LEU A 6 -10.05 13.66 7.06
N VAL A 7 -10.34 12.49 7.65
CA VAL A 7 -11.03 11.42 6.92
C VAL A 7 -12.44 11.82 6.45
N ASP A 8 -13.17 12.60 7.25
CA ASP A 8 -14.51 13.06 6.87
C ASP A 8 -14.43 14.06 5.72
N TRP A 9 -13.40 14.91 5.71
CA TRP A 9 -13.12 15.81 4.59
C TRP A 9 -12.77 15.05 3.31
N LEU A 10 -11.86 14.06 3.40
CA LEU A 10 -11.45 13.26 2.24
C LEU A 10 -12.61 12.45 1.66
N LYS A 11 -13.44 11.84 2.51
CA LYS A 11 -14.68 11.15 2.08
C LYS A 11 -15.65 12.10 1.40
N SER A 12 -15.84 13.29 1.97
CA SER A 12 -16.69 14.32 1.39
C SER A 12 -16.22 14.75 -0.01
N GLU A 13 -14.91 14.97 -0.19
CA GLU A 13 -14.34 15.30 -1.51
C GLU A 13 -14.44 14.12 -2.50
N ARG A 14 -14.21 12.89 -2.04
CA ARG A 14 -14.39 11.66 -2.84
C ARG A 14 -15.82 11.54 -3.35
N ASP A 15 -16.79 11.59 -2.44
CA ASP A 15 -18.21 11.34 -2.75
C ASP A 15 -18.78 12.42 -3.68
N GLN A 16 -18.30 13.65 -3.54
CA GLN A 16 -18.65 14.78 -4.42
C GLN A 16 -17.81 14.84 -5.71
N HIS A 17 -16.83 13.96 -5.87
CA HIS A 17 -15.91 13.94 -7.01
C HIS A 17 -15.20 15.29 -7.23
N VAL A 18 -14.75 15.91 -6.14
CA VAL A 18 -14.07 17.22 -6.18
C VAL A 18 -12.72 17.09 -6.90
N GLY A 19 -12.63 17.67 -8.09
CA GLY A 19 -11.39 17.77 -8.84
C GLY A 19 -10.38 18.73 -8.20
N GLY A 20 -9.10 18.34 -8.15
CA GLY A 20 -8.03 19.19 -7.63
C GLY A 20 -8.02 19.40 -6.11
N GLY A 21 -8.94 18.77 -5.37
CA GLY A 21 -9.01 18.81 -3.90
C GLY A 21 -7.91 17.99 -3.22
N LEU A 22 -7.96 17.90 -1.88
CA LEU A 22 -6.96 17.17 -1.12
C LEU A 22 -7.01 15.66 -1.42
N TYR A 23 -8.19 15.05 -1.45
CA TYR A 23 -8.42 13.66 -1.83
C TYR A 23 -7.86 13.34 -3.21
N TYR A 24 -8.16 14.19 -4.20
CA TYR A 24 -7.65 14.06 -5.56
C TYR A 24 -6.12 14.05 -5.61
N ASN A 25 -5.48 15.06 -5.01
CA ASN A 25 -4.03 15.17 -5.01
C ASN A 25 -3.37 14.03 -4.23
N SER A 26 -3.97 13.60 -3.11
CA SER A 26 -3.50 12.45 -2.35
C SER A 26 -3.55 11.16 -3.16
N GLN A 27 -4.65 10.88 -3.88
CA GLN A 27 -4.78 9.69 -4.70
C GLN A 27 -3.68 9.60 -5.76
N ILE A 28 -3.47 10.67 -6.53
CA ILE A 28 -2.48 10.69 -7.62
C ILE A 28 -1.07 10.61 -7.05
N LEU A 29 -0.73 11.45 -6.08
CA LEU A 29 0.63 11.50 -5.54
C LEU A 29 0.99 10.20 -4.82
N PHE A 30 0.08 9.62 -4.04
CA PHE A 30 0.41 8.40 -3.30
C PHE A 30 0.52 7.20 -4.22
N ALA A 31 -0.41 7.04 -5.17
CA ALA A 31 -0.35 5.94 -6.14
C ALA A 31 0.92 6.01 -6.99
N TYR A 32 1.24 7.18 -7.55
CA TYR A 32 2.46 7.36 -8.34
C TYR A 32 3.71 7.03 -7.52
N ASN A 33 3.87 7.65 -6.35
CA ASN A 33 5.10 7.44 -5.57
C ASN A 33 5.25 6.01 -5.07
N SER A 34 4.17 5.38 -4.57
CA SER A 34 4.23 4.00 -4.08
C SER A 34 4.56 3.03 -5.20
N ASN A 35 3.82 3.10 -6.30
CA ASN A 35 3.98 2.15 -7.40
C ASN A 35 5.32 2.36 -8.11
N HIS A 36 5.79 3.61 -8.25
CA HIS A 36 7.10 3.89 -8.83
C HIS A 36 8.25 3.35 -7.97
N MET A 37 8.15 3.41 -6.64
CA MET A 37 9.13 2.76 -5.74
C MET A 37 9.14 1.24 -5.89
N GLU A 38 8.01 0.63 -6.25
CA GLU A 38 7.88 -0.81 -6.53
C GLU A 38 8.30 -1.19 -7.97
N GLY A 39 8.56 -0.21 -8.83
CA GLY A 39 9.08 -0.40 -10.19
C GLY A 39 8.07 -0.20 -11.31
N SER A 40 6.91 0.39 -11.03
CA SER A 40 5.99 0.84 -12.09
C SER A 40 6.64 1.92 -12.97
N THR A 41 6.36 1.85 -14.26
CA THR A 41 6.84 2.78 -15.28
C THR A 41 5.83 3.85 -15.67
N LEU A 42 4.64 3.90 -15.05
CA LEU A 42 3.66 4.95 -15.34
C LEU A 42 4.17 6.32 -14.86
N SER A 43 4.03 7.34 -15.71
CA SER A 43 4.34 8.73 -15.37
C SER A 43 3.30 9.32 -14.41
N PRO A 44 3.61 10.44 -13.72
CA PRO A 44 2.61 11.18 -12.94
C PRO A 44 1.39 11.57 -13.78
N GLU A 45 1.62 11.97 -15.04
CA GLU A 45 0.59 12.34 -15.99
C GLU A 45 -0.29 11.14 -16.37
N GLN A 46 0.30 9.98 -16.65
CA GLN A 46 -0.45 8.75 -16.92
C GLN A 46 -1.24 8.26 -15.71
N THR A 47 -0.66 8.37 -14.50
CA THR A 47 -1.35 8.06 -13.24
C THR A 47 -2.59 8.95 -13.08
N ALA A 48 -2.46 10.25 -13.36
CA ALA A 48 -3.56 11.20 -13.32
C ALA A 48 -4.62 10.91 -14.41
N GLN A 49 -4.20 10.58 -15.64
CA GLN A 49 -5.11 10.19 -16.72
C GLN A 49 -5.95 8.97 -16.31
N LEU A 50 -5.28 7.94 -15.78
CA LEU A 50 -5.92 6.71 -15.33
C LEU A 50 -6.92 6.98 -14.21
N PHE A 51 -6.57 7.80 -13.22
CA PHE A 51 -7.48 8.23 -12.16
C PHE A 51 -8.71 8.96 -12.70
N ASN A 52 -8.50 9.89 -13.65
CA ASN A 52 -9.55 10.76 -14.15
C ASN A 52 -10.51 10.09 -15.12
N THR A 53 -10.03 9.14 -15.91
CA THR A 53 -10.76 8.65 -17.08
C THR A 53 -10.85 7.12 -17.16
N GLY A 54 -10.11 6.40 -16.33
CA GLY A 54 -9.96 4.95 -16.47
C GLY A 54 -9.16 4.54 -17.72
N ALA A 55 -8.55 5.48 -18.42
CA ALA A 55 -7.72 5.27 -19.59
C ALA A 55 -6.43 6.08 -19.49
N LEU A 56 -5.41 5.68 -20.25
CA LEU A 56 -4.17 6.42 -20.38
C LEU A 56 -3.62 6.29 -21.80
N LEU A 57 -2.81 7.26 -22.18
CA LEU A 57 -2.07 7.27 -23.44
C LEU A 57 -0.58 7.01 -23.16
N PRO A 58 0.12 6.29 -24.05
CA PRO A 58 1.57 6.22 -23.97
C PRO A 58 2.17 7.60 -24.25
N ASP A 59 3.26 7.93 -23.57
CA ASP A 59 3.93 9.23 -23.74
C ASP A 59 4.58 9.33 -25.13
N ASN A 60 5.03 8.20 -25.69
CA ASN A 60 5.52 8.05 -27.06
C ASN A 60 4.93 6.81 -27.76
N ILE A 61 4.94 6.80 -29.10
CA ILE A 61 4.42 5.69 -29.91
C ILE A 61 5.10 4.34 -29.66
N ASN A 62 6.33 4.35 -29.13
CA ASN A 62 7.11 3.14 -28.85
C ASN A 62 7.11 2.76 -27.37
N ASP A 63 6.40 3.51 -26.52
CA ASP A 63 6.36 3.21 -25.08
C ASP A 63 5.42 2.05 -24.80
N GLU A 64 5.89 1.09 -24.02
CA GLU A 64 5.10 -0.04 -23.56
C GLU A 64 4.32 0.35 -22.30
N ILE A 65 3.01 0.13 -22.32
CA ILE A 65 2.17 0.20 -21.13
C ILE A 65 1.97 -1.22 -20.61
N ARG A 66 2.57 -1.51 -19.46
CA ARG A 66 2.46 -2.82 -18.81
C ARG A 66 1.07 -2.96 -18.18
N ALA A 67 0.39 -4.07 -18.47
CA ALA A 67 -0.93 -4.36 -17.90
C ALA A 67 -0.90 -4.41 -16.36
N ASP A 68 0.17 -4.95 -15.77
CA ASP A 68 0.36 -4.97 -14.32
C ASP A 68 0.43 -3.55 -13.74
N ASP A 69 1.15 -2.63 -14.37
CA ASP A 69 1.28 -1.26 -13.87
C ASP A 69 -0.08 -0.53 -13.87
N VAL A 70 -0.90 -0.77 -14.90
CA VAL A 70 -2.29 -0.27 -14.95
C VAL A 70 -3.12 -0.88 -13.82
N ALA A 71 -3.06 -2.21 -13.67
CA ALA A 71 -3.81 -2.93 -12.64
C ALA A 71 -3.42 -2.49 -11.22
N GLU A 72 -2.13 -2.44 -10.90
CA GLU A 72 -1.60 -2.03 -9.60
C GLU A 72 -1.95 -0.57 -9.28
N THR A 73 -1.96 0.31 -10.28
CA THR A 73 -2.36 1.72 -10.09
C THR A 73 -3.86 1.86 -9.84
N THR A 74 -4.71 1.16 -10.62
CA THR A 74 -6.15 1.10 -10.34
C THR A 74 -6.44 0.49 -8.97
N ASN A 75 -5.72 -0.57 -8.59
CA ASN A 75 -5.86 -1.21 -7.30
C ASN A 75 -5.43 -0.30 -6.15
N HIS A 76 -4.39 0.51 -6.31
CA HIS A 76 -3.99 1.48 -5.31
C HIS A 76 -5.10 2.51 -5.07
N PHE A 77 -5.77 3.01 -6.11
CA PHE A 77 -6.91 3.92 -5.95
C PHE A 77 -8.05 3.27 -5.14
N ASN A 78 -8.34 2.00 -5.42
CA ASN A 78 -9.33 1.21 -4.70
C ASN A 78 -8.92 0.95 -3.24
N ALA A 79 -7.65 0.63 -3.02
CA ALA A 79 -7.08 0.40 -1.69
C ALA A 79 -7.16 1.66 -0.83
N PHE A 80 -6.87 2.83 -1.40
CA PHE A 80 -6.99 4.11 -0.69
C PHE A 80 -8.44 4.38 -0.27
N ASN A 81 -9.40 4.19 -1.18
CA ASN A 81 -10.83 4.32 -0.88
C ASN A 81 -11.27 3.37 0.23
N TRP A 82 -10.84 2.11 0.14
CA TRP A 82 -11.12 1.10 1.14
C TRP A 82 -10.56 1.50 2.51
N VAL A 83 -9.32 1.99 2.58
CA VAL A 83 -8.71 2.47 3.83
C VAL A 83 -9.48 3.65 4.43
N LEU A 84 -9.98 4.60 3.62
CA LEU A 84 -10.83 5.68 4.14
C LEU A 84 -12.08 5.12 4.84
N ASP A 85 -12.70 4.10 4.26
CA ASP A 85 -13.92 3.49 4.81
C ASP A 85 -13.66 2.65 6.07
N HIS A 86 -12.44 2.19 6.28
CA HIS A 86 -12.05 1.30 7.40
C HIS A 86 -11.04 1.96 8.37
N VAL A 87 -10.94 3.30 8.37
CA VAL A 87 -9.93 4.04 9.17
C VAL A 87 -10.06 3.81 10.69
N ASP A 88 -11.29 3.58 11.15
CA ASP A 88 -11.62 3.40 12.57
C ASP A 88 -11.66 1.90 12.96
N ASP A 89 -11.43 1.00 12.00
CA ASP A 89 -11.40 -0.43 12.25
C ASP A 89 -10.08 -0.84 12.95
N PRO A 90 -10.12 -1.86 13.82
CA PRO A 90 -8.91 -2.34 14.47
C PRO A 90 -7.97 -2.96 13.43
N VAL A 91 -6.71 -2.51 13.42
CA VAL A 91 -5.65 -3.14 12.63
C VAL A 91 -5.47 -4.59 13.12
N ASN A 92 -5.89 -5.53 12.28
CA ASN A 92 -5.87 -6.97 12.54
C ASN A 92 -5.44 -7.73 11.27
N LYS A 93 -5.23 -9.05 11.40
CA LYS A 93 -4.85 -9.92 10.27
C LYS A 93 -5.78 -9.75 9.07
N SER A 94 -7.10 -9.75 9.29
CA SER A 94 -8.09 -9.64 8.22
C SER A 94 -7.94 -8.32 7.47
N LEU A 95 -7.77 -7.20 8.17
CA LEU A 95 -7.60 -5.88 7.56
C LEU A 95 -6.37 -5.84 6.65
N VAL A 96 -5.22 -6.34 7.15
CA VAL A 96 -3.97 -6.36 6.38
C VAL A 96 -4.06 -7.30 5.17
N CYS A 97 -4.62 -8.49 5.36
CA CYS A 97 -4.85 -9.46 4.29
C CYS A 97 -5.80 -8.93 3.21
N SER A 98 -6.90 -8.28 3.60
CA SER A 98 -7.83 -7.64 2.67
C SER A 98 -7.14 -6.55 1.85
N LEU A 99 -6.35 -5.68 2.49
CA LEU A 99 -5.62 -4.63 1.80
C LEU A 99 -4.64 -5.20 0.77
N HIS A 100 -3.88 -6.24 1.15
CA HIS A 100 -2.98 -6.94 0.23
C HIS A 100 -3.73 -7.58 -0.94
N GLY A 101 -4.89 -8.19 -0.68
CA GLY A 101 -5.75 -8.77 -1.71
C GLY A 101 -6.26 -7.72 -2.70
N ILE A 102 -6.62 -6.52 -2.23
CA ILE A 102 -7.03 -5.40 -3.10
C ILE A 102 -5.84 -4.97 -3.98
N LEU A 103 -4.67 -4.74 -3.38
CA LEU A 103 -3.49 -4.23 -4.08
C LEU A 103 -3.03 -5.15 -5.23
N LYS A 104 -3.14 -6.46 -5.06
CA LYS A 104 -2.64 -7.45 -6.03
C LYS A 104 -3.72 -8.07 -6.92
N ARG A 105 -4.97 -7.58 -6.87
CA ARG A 105 -6.07 -8.10 -7.70
C ARG A 105 -5.81 -7.90 -9.20
N GLY A 106 -5.97 -8.93 -10.02
CA GLY A 106 -5.86 -8.86 -11.47
C GLY A 106 -4.43 -8.64 -11.99
N THR A 107 -3.42 -8.69 -11.13
CA THR A 107 -2.01 -8.63 -11.54
C THR A 107 -1.49 -10.02 -11.87
N SER A 108 -0.36 -10.10 -12.56
CA SER A 108 0.34 -11.37 -12.79
C SER A 108 0.62 -12.16 -11.51
N GLN A 109 0.82 -11.48 -10.37
CA GLN A 109 1.04 -12.11 -9.07
C GLN A 109 -0.19 -12.83 -8.54
N GLU A 110 -1.42 -12.40 -8.86
CA GLU A 110 -2.64 -13.14 -8.47
C GLU A 110 -2.71 -14.51 -9.14
N PHE A 111 -2.15 -14.63 -10.33
CA PHE A 111 -2.18 -15.86 -11.14
C PHE A 111 -0.95 -16.75 -10.95
N ASP A 112 0.07 -16.31 -10.22
CA ASP A 112 1.25 -17.11 -9.88
C ASP A 112 0.96 -18.06 -8.72
N ALA A 113 1.01 -19.37 -8.96
CA ALA A 113 0.77 -20.40 -7.94
C ALA A 113 1.75 -20.33 -6.75
N ASN A 114 2.90 -19.67 -6.91
CA ASN A 114 3.88 -19.47 -5.84
C ASN A 114 3.56 -18.24 -4.97
N ARG A 115 2.53 -17.47 -5.30
CA ARG A 115 2.10 -16.29 -4.55
C ARG A 115 0.81 -16.60 -3.79
N ASN A 116 0.71 -15.99 -2.60
CA ASN A 116 -0.47 -16.10 -1.76
C ASN A 116 -1.12 -14.73 -1.62
N VAL A 117 -1.76 -14.26 -2.69
CA VAL A 117 -2.45 -12.95 -2.70
C VAL A 117 -3.55 -12.93 -1.64
N GLY A 118 -3.57 -11.88 -0.82
CA GLY A 118 -4.44 -11.78 0.35
C GLY A 118 -4.07 -12.67 1.53
N GLY A 119 -3.02 -13.49 1.43
CA GLY A 119 -2.49 -14.31 2.50
C GLY A 119 -1.08 -13.94 2.92
N TYR A 120 -0.54 -14.63 3.92
CA TYR A 120 0.89 -14.54 4.24
C TYR A 120 1.71 -15.33 3.23
N LYS A 121 2.93 -14.86 2.98
CA LYS A 121 3.91 -15.55 2.12
C LYS A 121 4.03 -17.02 2.50
N MET A 122 3.83 -17.91 1.52
CA MET A 122 4.14 -19.32 1.64
C MET A 122 5.61 -19.53 1.26
N ILE A 123 6.33 -20.39 1.98
CA ILE A 123 7.73 -20.73 1.67
C ILE A 123 7.77 -22.22 1.31
N GLU A 124 8.28 -22.53 0.11
CA GLU A 124 8.53 -23.91 -0.31
C GLU A 124 9.91 -24.42 0.13
N THR A 125 9.96 -25.70 0.48
CA THR A 125 11.14 -26.46 0.90
C THR A 125 11.90 -27.02 -0.32
N TYR A 126 13.21 -26.75 -0.44
CA TYR A 126 14.04 -27.31 -1.51
C TYR A 126 14.81 -28.61 -1.14
N ALA A 127 14.95 -28.98 0.14
CA ALA A 127 15.77 -30.16 0.52
C ALA A 127 15.52 -30.68 1.96
N PRO A 128 15.80 -31.98 2.25
CA PRO A 128 15.78 -32.51 3.61
C PRO A 128 16.87 -31.87 4.48
N ASN A 129 16.51 -31.52 5.72
CA ASN A 129 17.37 -31.08 6.83
C ASN A 129 17.76 -29.59 6.91
N ARG A 130 17.08 -28.69 6.19
CA ARG A 130 17.04 -27.26 6.55
C ARG A 130 15.65 -26.69 6.28
N ILE A 131 14.87 -26.52 7.36
CA ILE A 131 13.96 -25.41 7.66
C ILE A 131 13.31 -25.72 9.01
N ARG A 132 13.38 -24.79 9.96
CA ARG A 132 12.47 -24.75 11.11
C ARG A 132 11.26 -23.94 10.62
N TYR A 133 10.17 -24.61 10.30
CA TYR A 133 8.96 -23.95 9.78
C TYR A 133 8.35 -23.07 10.86
N SER A 134 7.93 -21.87 10.47
CA SER A 134 6.74 -21.26 11.03
C SER A 134 6.19 -20.35 9.94
N TYR A 135 4.94 -20.57 9.54
CA TYR A 135 4.15 -19.41 9.13
C TYR A 135 4.29 -18.38 10.26
N VAL A 136 4.24 -17.09 9.94
CA VAL A 136 3.87 -16.11 10.96
C VAL A 136 2.35 -16.25 11.21
N ASP A 137 1.87 -17.46 11.53
CA ASP A 137 0.45 -17.76 11.78
C ASP A 137 -0.08 -17.00 12.98
N GLN A 138 0.82 -16.61 13.87
CA GLN A 138 0.52 -15.82 15.03
C GLN A 138 0.60 -14.34 14.67
N TRP A 139 -0.52 -13.81 14.20
CA TRP A 139 -0.75 -12.37 14.27
C TRP A 139 -0.57 -11.93 15.73
N ASN A 140 0.58 -11.31 16.04
CA ASN A 140 0.86 -10.78 17.36
C ASN A 140 0.20 -9.41 17.51
N GLN A 141 -1.12 -9.40 17.68
CA GLN A 141 -1.93 -8.17 17.85
C GLN A 141 -1.32 -7.28 18.93
N ALA A 142 -0.92 -7.85 20.07
CA ALA A 142 -0.36 -7.10 21.19
C ALA A 142 0.98 -6.44 20.85
N GLY A 143 1.86 -7.13 20.12
CA GLY A 143 3.13 -6.56 19.64
C GLY A 143 2.92 -5.42 18.66
N ILE A 144 2.06 -5.61 17.67
CA ILE A 144 1.77 -4.62 16.63
C ILE A 144 1.11 -3.38 17.25
N LEU A 145 0.07 -3.56 18.08
CA LEU A 145 -0.61 -2.45 18.74
C LEU A 145 0.29 -1.69 19.71
N ARG A 146 1.22 -2.37 20.41
CA ARG A 146 2.24 -1.68 21.21
C ARG A 146 3.04 -0.71 20.33
N HIS A 147 3.52 -1.13 19.16
CA HIS A 147 4.29 -0.26 18.29
C HIS A 147 3.46 0.88 17.67
N LEU A 148 2.25 0.59 17.20
CA LEU A 148 1.36 1.63 16.64
C LEU A 148 1.04 2.72 17.67
N ASN A 149 0.81 2.34 18.93
CA ASN A 149 0.48 3.28 20.01
C ASN A 149 1.70 3.97 20.64
N HIS A 150 2.93 3.47 20.41
CA HIS A 150 4.18 4.08 20.91
C HIS A 150 4.84 5.04 19.92
N HIS A 151 4.24 5.27 18.75
CA HIS A 151 4.58 6.42 17.92
C HIS A 151 3.70 7.60 18.34
N PRO A 152 4.19 8.50 19.23
CA PRO A 152 3.47 9.75 19.45
C PRO A 152 3.39 10.46 18.10
N THR A 153 2.21 10.96 17.77
CA THR A 153 2.03 12.03 16.80
C THR A 153 2.72 13.29 17.32
N SER A 154 4.05 13.27 17.44
CA SER A 154 4.85 14.37 17.94
C SER A 154 5.31 15.19 16.74
N HIS A 155 4.62 16.30 16.55
CA HIS A 155 5.21 17.46 15.89
C HIS A 155 6.59 17.75 16.50
N ALA A 156 7.54 18.11 15.62
CA ALA A 156 8.93 18.49 15.91
C ALA A 156 9.84 17.39 16.50
N ARG A 157 10.75 16.84 15.69
CA ARG A 157 12.02 16.27 16.20
C ARG A 157 13.19 16.68 15.31
N ASN A 158 14.23 17.22 15.96
CA ASN A 158 15.47 17.71 15.38
C ASN A 158 16.20 16.62 14.57
N ARG A 159 16.81 17.05 13.45
CA ARG A 159 17.50 16.19 12.48
C ARG A 159 18.73 15.44 13.02
N GLN A 160 19.18 15.75 14.23
CA GLN A 160 20.42 15.21 14.81
C GLN A 160 20.23 13.92 15.63
N ASP A 161 19.00 13.58 16.04
CA ASP A 161 18.69 12.39 16.85
C ASP A 161 17.97 11.28 16.04
N GLN A 162 18.08 11.29 14.71
CA GLN A 162 17.54 10.19 13.91
C GLN A 162 18.53 9.02 13.91
N PRO A 163 18.18 7.84 14.47
CA PRO A 163 18.99 6.65 14.29
C PRO A 163 19.13 6.36 12.79
N GLN A 164 20.30 5.88 12.40
CA GLN A 164 20.63 5.57 11.01
C GLN A 164 19.52 4.72 10.39
N TYR A 165 19.12 5.05 9.16
CA TYR A 165 17.98 4.44 8.44
C TYR A 165 17.98 2.90 8.50
N ALA A 166 19.17 2.28 8.61
CA ALA A 166 19.36 0.84 8.72
C ALA A 166 18.88 0.20 10.06
N GLU A 167 18.84 0.93 11.17
CA GLU A 167 18.39 0.41 12.47
C GLU A 167 16.87 0.49 12.65
N ARG A 168 16.23 1.50 12.03
CA ARG A 168 14.79 1.77 12.16
C ARG A 168 13.87 0.68 11.58
N TYR A 169 14.40 -0.13 10.66
CA TYR A 169 13.63 -1.15 9.92
C TYR A 169 14.17 -2.58 10.09
N GLN A 170 14.97 -2.87 11.12
CA GLN A 170 15.43 -4.26 11.33
C GLN A 170 14.28 -5.27 11.53
N TRP A 171 13.12 -4.82 12.01
CA TRP A 171 11.91 -5.66 12.12
C TRP A 171 11.31 -6.02 10.74
N ALA A 172 11.44 -5.16 9.74
CA ALA A 172 10.99 -5.42 8.37
C ALA A 172 11.87 -6.46 7.65
N LYS A 173 13.07 -6.76 8.19
CA LYS A 173 13.92 -7.86 7.69
C LYS A 173 13.44 -9.25 8.14
N HIS A 174 12.58 -9.31 9.16
CA HIS A 174 12.04 -10.58 9.71
C HIS A 174 10.53 -10.71 9.55
N ALA A 175 9.82 -9.61 9.34
CA ALA A 175 8.48 -9.65 8.80
C ALA A 175 8.61 -9.83 7.28
N THR A 176 8.34 -11.03 6.77
CA THR A 176 8.08 -11.23 5.34
C THR A 176 6.77 -10.52 4.98
N PHE A 177 6.80 -9.19 4.93
CA PHE A 177 5.84 -8.40 4.18
C PHE A 177 6.22 -8.51 2.71
N CYS A 178 5.20 -8.70 1.87
CA CYS A 178 5.30 -8.88 0.43
C CYS A 178 6.16 -7.81 -0.25
N PRO A 179 7.25 -8.19 -0.94
CA PRO A 179 7.61 -7.62 -2.22
C PRO A 179 6.84 -8.32 -3.36
#